data_AF-A0A3R6NXY8-F1
#
_entry.id   AF-A0A3R6NXY8-F1
#
_cell.length_a   1.000
_cell.length_b   1.000
_cell.length_c   1.000
_cell.angle_alpha   90.00
_cell.angle_beta   90.00
_cell.angle_gamma   90.00
#
_symmetry.space_group_name_H-M   'P 1'
#
loop_
_entity.id
_entity.type
_entity.pdbx_description
1 polymer ?
#
loop_
_entity_poly.entity_id
_entity_poly.type
_entity_poly.pdbx_seq_one_letter_code
_entity_poly.pdbx_strand_id
1 'polypeptide(L)'
;MALTPIQAYSIIFFTGGFLYCGIEILYRGYTHISMFFTAGICFLLIGAVEALFHARFSLLLQMLLCGLMITTIEYLVGLLVNHQLHLNVWDYTGRPYNIQGRSVC
;
A
#
# COMPACT_ATOMS: atom_id res chain seq x y z
N MET A 1 29.76 -1.95 -7.71
CA MET A 1 29.07 -2.71 -6.63
C MET A 1 27.69 -3.07 -7.15
N ALA A 2 27.43 -4.34 -7.45
CA ALA A 2 26.08 -4.79 -7.73
C ALA A 2 25.31 -4.80 -6.40
N LEU A 3 24.14 -4.18 -6.36
CA LEU A 3 23.24 -4.28 -5.21
C LEU A 3 22.74 -5.73 -5.13
N THR A 4 22.86 -6.33 -3.94
CA THR A 4 22.23 -7.63 -3.70
C THR A 4 20.70 -7.48 -3.75
N PRO A 5 19.95 -8.53 -4.16
CA PRO A 5 18.49 -8.46 -4.25
C PRO A 5 17.86 -8.04 -2.91
N ILE A 6 18.41 -8.51 -1.78
CA ILE A 6 17.98 -8.11 -0.43
C ILE A 6 18.08 -6.59 -0.22
N GLN A 7 19.17 -5.96 -0.69
CA GLN A 7 19.37 -4.52 -0.54
C GLN A 7 18.37 -3.73 -1.40
N ALA A 8 18.13 -4.18 -2.63
CA ALA A 8 17.15 -3.55 -3.52
C ALA A 8 15.74 -3.56 -2.91
N TYR A 9 15.28 -4.72 -2.42
CA TYR A 9 13.97 -4.81 -1.77
C TYR A 9 13.87 -3.96 -0.51
N SER A 10 14.94 -3.92 0.30
CA SER A 10 14.97 -3.10 1.51
C SER A 10 14.84 -1.61 1.16
N ILE A 11 15.56 -1.12 0.15
CA ILE A 11 15.46 0.27 -0.32
C ILE A 11 14.03 0.58 -0.80
N ILE A 12 13.42 -0.33 -1.58
CA ILE A 12 12.04 -0.16 -2.07
C ILE A 12 11.05 -0.07 -0.90
N PHE A 13 11.18 -0.95 0.10
CA PHE A 13 10.32 -0.96 1.29
C PHE A 13 10.38 0.37 2.04
N PHE A 14 11.59 0.81 2.41
CA PHE A 14 11.76 2.04 3.18
C PHE A 14 11.35 3.26 2.37
N THR A 15 11.75 3.34 1.10
CA THR A 15 11.42 4.49 0.25
C THR A 15 9.90 4.57 0.03
N GLY A 16 9.23 3.45 -0.24
CA GLY A 16 7.77 3.40 -0.39
C GLY A 16 7.02 3.77 0.89
N GLY A 17 7.45 3.24 2.03
CA GLY A 17 6.86 3.56 3.33
C GLY A 17 7.03 5.02 3.72
N PHE A 18 8.25 5.58 3.59
CA PHE A 18 8.51 6.98 3.90
C PHE A 18 7.81 7.94 2.94
N LEU A 19 7.74 7.60 1.64
CA LEU A 19 7.04 8.41 0.65
C LEU A 19 5.54 8.50 0.99
N TYR A 20 4.91 7.37 1.31
CA TYR A 20 3.50 7.35 1.71
C TYR A 20 3.27 8.15 2.99
N CYS A 21 4.06 7.90 4.03
CA CYS A 21 3.96 8.66 5.27
C CYS A 21 4.17 10.17 5.04
N GLY A 22 5.10 10.55 4.16
CA GLY A 22 5.32 11.95 3.79
C GLY A 22 4.09 12.57 3.13
N ILE A 23 3.51 11.90 2.13
CA ILE A 23 2.28 12.36 1.46
C ILE A 23 1.14 12.48 2.46
N GLU A 24 0.99 11.52 3.36
CA GLU A 24 -0.10 11.52 4.34
C GLU A 24 0.07 12.60 5.41
N ILE A 25 1.29 12.83 5.90
CA ILE A 25 1.59 13.95 6.80
C ILE A 25 1.26 15.28 6.11
N LEU A 26 1.58 15.43 4.82
CA LEU A 26 1.21 16.63 4.06
C LEU A 26 -0.30 16.81 3.89
N TYR A 27 -1.06 15.70 3.80
CA TYR A 27 -2.52 15.75 3.60
C TYR A 27 -3.33 15.88 4.89
N ARG A 28 -2.96 15.16 5.97
CA ARG A 28 -3.72 15.07 7.23
C ARG A 28 -2.99 15.61 8.46
N GLY A 29 -1.67 15.83 8.38
CA GLY A 29 -0.86 16.30 9.50
C GLY A 29 -0.41 15.23 10.51
N TYR A 30 -0.85 13.98 10.36
CA TYR A 30 -0.44 12.84 11.19
C TYR A 30 -0.41 11.55 10.37
N THR A 31 0.39 10.56 10.79
CA THR A 31 0.45 9.23 10.19
C THR A 31 0.50 8.17 11.28
N HIS A 32 -0.08 6.99 11.02
CA HIS A 32 -0.01 5.86 11.94
C HIS A 32 1.07 4.87 11.47
N ILE A 33 1.76 4.25 12.44
CA ILE A 33 2.82 3.27 12.17
C ILE A 33 2.28 2.10 11.33
N SER A 34 1.02 1.70 11.52
CA SER A 34 0.38 0.68 10.68
C SER A 34 0.40 1.04 9.20
N MET A 35 0.24 2.31 8.84
CA MET A 35 0.21 2.75 7.44
C MET A 35 1.59 2.73 6.80
N PHE A 36 2.65 3.01 7.56
CA PHE A 36 4.02 2.84 7.10
C PHE A 36 4.29 1.39 6.67
N PHE A 37 3.90 0.43 7.52
CA PHE A 37 4.07 -0.99 7.22
C PHE A 37 3.22 -1.43 6.03
N THR A 38 1.96 -1.00 5.95
CA THR A 38 1.09 -1.33 4.81
C THR A 38 1.65 -0.81 3.50
N ALA A 39 2.05 0.46 3.46
CA ALA A 39 2.62 1.08 2.27
C ALA A 39 3.92 0.39 1.84
N GLY A 40 4.82 0.10 2.78
CA GLY A 40 6.06 -0.62 2.51
C GLY A 40 5.82 -2.03 1.95
N ILE A 41 4.87 -2.79 2.53
CA ILE A 41 4.49 -4.12 2.04
C ILE A 41 3.89 -4.04 0.63
N CYS A 42 3.00 -3.09 0.38
CA CYS A 42 2.42 -2.87 -0.95
C CYS A 42 3.51 -2.59 -2.00
N PHE A 43 4.47 -1.69 -1.70
CA PHE A 43 5.58 -1.40 -2.61
C PHE A 43 6.49 -2.60 -2.88
N LEU A 44 6.77 -3.41 -1.87
CA LEU A 44 7.51 -4.66 -2.04
C LEU A 44 6.78 -5.64 -2.96
N LEU A 45 5.47 -5.80 -2.76
CA LEU A 45 4.67 -6.71 -3.58
C LEU A 45 4.58 -6.23 -5.03
N ILE A 46 4.47 -4.93 -5.28
CA ILE A 46 4.55 -4.37 -6.64
C ILE A 46 5.90 -4.72 -7.29
N GLY A 47 7.00 -4.52 -6.56
CA GLY A 47 8.34 -4.88 -7.05
C GLY A 47 8.52 -6.39 -7.29
N ALA A 48 7.89 -7.23 -6.47
CA ALA A 48 7.88 -8.68 -6.66
C ALA A 48 7.04 -9.10 -7.88
N VAL A 49 5.84 -8.53 -8.03
CA VAL A 49 4.96 -8.76 -9.20
C VAL A 49 5.69 -8.32 -10.46
N GLU A 50 6.34 -7.16 -10.46
CA GLU A 50 7.13 -6.68 -11.58
C GLU A 50 8.25 -7.67 -11.94
N ALA A 51 9.04 -8.12 -10.96
CA ALA A 51 10.10 -9.10 -11.18
C ALA A 51 9.60 -10.46 -11.71
N LEU A 52 8.43 -10.93 -11.26
CA LEU A 52 7.85 -12.21 -11.70
C LEU A 52 7.21 -12.12 -13.09
N PHE A 53 6.58 -10.98 -13.41
CA PHE A 53 5.72 -10.84 -14.60
C PHE A 53 6.34 -10.00 -15.73
N HIS A 54 7.57 -9.47 -15.54
CA HIS A 54 8.31 -8.64 -16.49
C HIS A 54 8.29 -9.16 -17.94
N ALA A 55 8.26 -10.48 -18.13
CA ALA A 55 8.37 -11.11 -19.45
C ALA A 55 7.02 -11.55 -20.08
N ARG A 56 5.87 -11.46 -19.38
CA ARG A 56 4.62 -12.10 -19.84
C ARG A 56 3.40 -11.20 -19.98
N PHE A 57 3.36 -10.02 -19.35
CA PHE A 57 2.15 -9.18 -19.34
C PHE A 57 2.38 -7.76 -19.86
N SER A 58 1.33 -7.15 -20.41
CA SER A 58 1.35 -5.74 -20.78
C SER A 58 1.40 -4.88 -19.53
N LEU A 59 2.13 -3.76 -19.60
CA LEU A 59 2.24 -2.78 -18.50
C LEU A 59 0.87 -2.37 -17.94
N LEU A 60 -0.12 -2.23 -18.82
CA LEU A 60 -1.50 -1.90 -18.45
C LEU A 60 -2.15 -2.94 -17.54
N LEU A 61 -1.97 -4.23 -17.83
CA LEU A 61 -2.51 -5.29 -16.98
C LEU A 61 -1.76 -5.36 -15.64
N GLN A 62 -0.45 -5.13 -15.66
CA GLN A 62 0.34 -5.09 -14.43
C GLN A 62 -0.10 -3.95 -13.51
N MET A 63 -0.39 -2.76 -14.06
CA MET A 63 -0.92 -1.63 -13.29
C MET A 63 -2.30 -1.97 -12.69
N LEU A 64 -3.18 -2.63 -13.46
CA LEU A 64 -4.50 -3.03 -12.99
C LEU A 64 -4.44 -4.09 -11.88
N LEU A 65 -3.57 -5.10 -12.03
CA LEU A 65 -3.33 -6.13 -11.03
C LEU A 65 -2.71 -5.55 -9.75
N CYS A 66 -1.72 -4.67 -9.89
CA CYS A 66 -1.12 -3.98 -8.75
C CYS A 66 -2.15 -3.12 -8.02
N GLY A 67 -2.97 -2.35 -8.76
CA GLY A 67 -4.04 -1.55 -8.19
C GLY A 67 -5.03 -2.40 -7.39
N LEU A 68 -5.55 -3.47 -7.99
CA LEU A 68 -6.51 -4.37 -7.33
C LEU A 68 -5.91 -5.04 -6.08
N MET A 69 -4.64 -5.42 -6.13
CA MET A 69 -3.92 -5.99 -4.99
C MET A 69 -3.74 -4.98 -3.85
N ILE A 70 -3.32 -3.75 -4.18
CA ILE A 70 -3.18 -2.66 -3.19
C ILE A 70 -4.52 -2.36 -2.53
N THR A 71 -5.59 -2.21 -3.31
CA THR A 71 -6.95 -1.97 -2.77
C THR A 71 -7.40 -3.10 -1.85
N THR A 72 -7.07 -4.35 -2.17
CA THR A 72 -7.41 -5.50 -1.32
C THR A 72 -6.64 -5.47 0.00
N ILE A 73 -5.33 -5.17 -0.04
CA ILE A 73 -4.49 -5.07 1.16
C ILE A 73 -4.95 -3.89 2.02
N GLU A 74 -5.24 -2.75 1.40
CA GLU A 74 -5.80 -1.58 2.06
C GLU A 74 -7.10 -1.94 2.80
N TYR A 75 -8.01 -2.65 2.14
CA TYR A 75 -9.24 -3.11 2.77
C TYR A 75 -8.99 -4.06 3.95
N LEU A 76 -8.10 -5.05 3.79
CA LEU A 76 -7.80 -6.04 4.83
C LEU A 76 -7.10 -5.40 6.04
N VAL A 77 -6.14 -4.50 5.81
CA VAL A 77 -5.46 -3.81 6.90
C VAL A 77 -6.40 -2.82 7.59
N GLY A 78 -7.24 -2.12 6.83
CA GLY A 78 -8.30 -1.29 7.39
C GLY A 78 -9.24 -2.09 8.29
N LEU A 79 -9.62 -3.31 7.89
CA LEU A 79 -10.41 -4.23 8.72
C LEU A 79 -9.64 -4.65 10.00
N LEU A 80 -8.39 -5.08 9.86
CA LEU A 80 -7.58 -5.57 10.98
C LEU A 80 -7.32 -4.46 12.00
N VAL A 81 -6.91 -3.28 11.54
CA VAL A 81 -6.57 -2.13 12.41
C VAL A 81 -7.84 -1.57 13.06
N ASN A 82 -8.95 -1.49 12.34
CA ASN A 82 -10.19 -0.98 12.92
C ASN A 82 -10.79 -1.97 13.94
N HIS A 83 -10.66 -3.29 13.72
CA HIS A 83 -11.14 -4.31 14.66
C HIS A 83 -10.22 -4.48 15.88
N GLN A 84 -8.90 -4.45 15.73
CA GLN A 84 -7.96 -4.73 16.82
C GLN A 84 -7.62 -3.49 17.66
N LEU A 85 -7.60 -2.31 17.05
CA LEU A 85 -7.10 -1.10 17.70
C LEU A 85 -8.16 -0.02 17.88
N HIS A 86 -9.37 -0.18 17.32
CA HIS A 86 -10.45 0.85 17.32
C HIS A 86 -9.96 2.25 16.87
N LEU A 87 -8.84 2.31 16.15
CA LEU A 87 -8.15 3.57 15.85
C LEU A 87 -8.84 4.40 14.75
N ASN A 88 -9.98 3.92 14.21
CA ASN A 88 -10.73 4.57 13.12
C ASN A 88 -9.83 5.05 11.96
N VAL A 89 -8.78 4.28 11.69
CA VAL A 89 -7.83 4.54 10.62
C VAL A 89 -8.54 4.26 9.30
N TRP A 90 -8.43 5.18 8.34
CA TRP A 90 -9.19 5.14 7.08
C TRP A 90 -10.71 5.18 7.24
N ASP A 91 -11.22 5.94 8.22
CA ASP A 91 -12.64 6.32 8.22
C ASP A 91 -12.90 7.30 7.06
N TYR A 92 -13.47 6.75 5.98
CA TYR A 92 -13.83 7.49 4.77
C TYR A 92 -15.35 7.60 4.63
N THR A 93 -16.07 7.66 5.75
CA THR A 93 -17.50 8.00 5.76
C THR A 93 -17.75 9.25 4.92
N GLY A 94 -18.52 9.11 3.83
CA GLY A 94 -18.90 10.22 2.94
C GLY A 94 -18.17 10.32 1.59
N ARG A 95 -17.24 9.41 1.25
CA ARG A 95 -16.64 9.32 -0.10
C ARG A 95 -17.39 8.32 -0.99
N PRO A 96 -17.53 8.55 -2.31
CA PRO A 96 -18.09 7.56 -3.24
C PRO A 96 -17.21 6.30 -3.26
N TYR A 97 -17.81 5.12 -3.46
CA TYR A 97 -17.22 3.76 -3.35
C TYR A 97 -16.95 3.26 -1.92
N ASN A 98 -17.73 3.76 -0.96
CA ASN A 98 -17.67 3.29 0.41
C ASN A 98 -18.59 2.06 0.63
N ILE A 99 -17.99 0.89 0.89
CA ILE A 99 -18.73 -0.30 1.38
C ILE A 99 -18.49 -0.39 2.90
N GLN A 100 -19.54 -0.17 3.69
CA GLN A 100 -19.55 -0.28 5.17
C GLN A 100 -18.64 0.71 5.94
N GLY A 101 -18.60 1.99 5.54
CA GLY A 101 -17.85 3.05 6.21
C GLY A 101 -16.37 3.17 5.80
N ARG A 102 -15.91 2.39 4.81
CA ARG A 102 -14.51 2.25 4.42
C ARG A 102 -14.37 2.41 2.91
N SER A 103 -13.34 3.13 2.47
CA SER A 103 -13.05 3.29 1.04
C SER A 103 -12.69 1.96 0.42
N VAL A 104 -13.42 1.61 -0.63
CA VAL A 104 -12.88 0.85 -1.74
C VAL A 104 -12.55 1.93 -2.77
N CYS A 105 -11.28 2.18 -3.07
CA CYS A 105 -10.93 3.14 -4.13
C CYS A 105 -11.47 2.70 -5.49
#